data_AF-A0A349N5W0-F1
#
_entry.id   AF-A0A349N5W0-F1
#
_cell.length_a   1.000
_cell.length_b   1.000
_cell.length_c   1.000
_cell.angle_alpha   90.00
_cell.angle_beta   90.00
_cell.angle_gamma   90.00
#
_symmetry.space_group_name_H-M   'P 1'
#
loop_
_entity.id
_entity.type
_entity.pdbx_description
1 polymer ?
#
loop_
_entity_poly.entity_id
_entity_poly.type
_entity_poly.pdbx_seq_one_letter_code
_entity_poly.pdbx_strand_id
1 'polypeptide(L)'
;MTTTVSNPTIRLANPRGFCAGVDRAIDIVNRALDIYGAPIYVRHEVVHNKFVVETLRERGAIFVDELEDIPTEDSLGRQAIVIFSAHGVSQAVKSEADAKGFRVFDATCPLVTKVHLEVSKFSQEGRECILIGHQNHPEVEGTMGQYEGLNGGRIYLVESVEDVAKLEVRSPEHLSYVTQTTLSMDDT
;
A
#
# COMPACT_ATOMS: atom_id res chain seq x y z
N MET A 1 41.58 19.54 -39.18
CA MET A 1 41.10 18.62 -38.13
C MET A 1 39.66 18.98 -37.82
N THR A 2 38.69 18.26 -38.39
CA THR A 2 37.26 18.45 -38.10
C THR A 2 36.86 17.46 -37.02
N THR A 3 36.67 17.97 -35.81
CA THR A 3 36.10 17.24 -34.67
C THR A 3 34.63 16.98 -34.95
N THR A 4 34.27 15.73 -35.21
CA THR A 4 32.87 15.28 -35.27
C THR A 4 32.31 15.28 -33.86
N VAL A 5 31.44 16.24 -33.56
CA VAL A 5 30.64 16.22 -32.33
C VAL A 5 29.52 15.21 -32.53
N SER A 6 29.56 14.07 -31.83
CA SER A 6 28.42 13.15 -31.81
C SER A 6 27.29 13.78 -31.01
N ASN A 7 26.14 14.05 -31.63
CA ASN A 7 24.98 14.53 -30.90
C ASN A 7 24.47 13.42 -29.96
N PRO A 8 24.30 13.70 -28.65
CA PRO A 8 23.77 12.72 -27.72
C PRO A 8 22.33 12.36 -28.12
N THR A 9 22.02 11.06 -28.10
CA THR A 9 20.68 10.54 -28.37
C THR A 9 19.99 10.24 -27.05
N ILE A 10 18.81 10.81 -26.83
CA ILE A 10 17.93 10.50 -25.69
C ILE A 10 16.87 9.50 -26.15
N ARG A 11 16.73 8.39 -25.42
CA ARG A 11 15.68 7.38 -25.66
C ARG A 11 14.72 7.35 -24.47
N LEU A 12 13.42 7.26 -24.75
CA LEU A 12 12.36 7.21 -23.73
C LEU A 12 11.63 5.86 -23.82
N ALA A 13 11.51 5.18 -22.68
CA ALA A 13 10.80 3.90 -22.59
C ALA A 13 9.28 4.08 -22.74
N ASN A 14 8.59 3.02 -23.22
CA ASN A 14 7.14 2.88 -23.15
C ASN A 14 6.80 1.41 -22.84
N PRO A 15 6.04 1.11 -21.78
CA PRO A 15 5.39 2.06 -20.85
C PRO A 15 6.40 2.79 -19.92
N ARG A 16 6.01 3.96 -19.41
CA ARG A 16 6.71 4.71 -18.33
C ARG A 16 5.71 5.61 -17.59
N GLY A 17 5.97 5.89 -16.32
CA GLY A 17 5.16 6.81 -15.52
C GLY A 17 4.03 6.14 -14.76
N PHE A 18 2.87 6.80 -14.67
CA PHE A 18 1.78 6.39 -13.81
C PHE A 18 1.06 5.13 -14.31
N CYS A 19 0.66 4.30 -13.35
CA CYS A 19 -0.26 3.19 -13.58
C CYS A 19 -1.67 3.59 -13.10
N ALA A 20 -2.68 2.82 -13.50
CA ALA A 20 -4.08 3.10 -13.14
C ALA A 20 -4.33 3.18 -11.62
N GLY A 21 -3.57 2.43 -10.81
CA GLY A 21 -3.67 2.49 -9.35
C GLY A 21 -3.18 3.82 -8.77
N VAL A 22 -2.07 4.34 -9.32
CA VAL A 22 -1.50 5.63 -8.94
C VAL A 22 -2.44 6.77 -9.33
N ASP A 23 -2.91 6.78 -10.58
CA ASP A 23 -3.86 7.81 -11.06
C ASP A 23 -5.11 7.86 -10.18
N ARG A 24 -5.72 6.69 -9.91
CA ARG A 24 -6.90 6.58 -9.05
C ARG A 24 -6.64 7.13 -7.66
N ALA A 25 -5.51 6.80 -7.05
CA ALA A 25 -5.23 7.20 -5.67
C ALA A 25 -5.03 8.72 -5.54
N ILE A 26 -4.30 9.32 -6.48
CA ILE A 26 -4.12 10.77 -6.56
C ILE A 26 -5.46 11.48 -6.77
N ASP A 27 -6.30 10.95 -7.68
CA ASP A 27 -7.62 11.51 -7.97
C ASP A 27 -8.56 11.45 -6.76
N ILE A 28 -8.50 10.39 -5.95
CA ILE A 28 -9.30 10.29 -4.72
C ILE A 28 -8.95 11.42 -3.75
N VAL A 29 -7.66 11.70 -3.53
CA VAL A 29 -7.23 12.80 -2.65
C VAL A 29 -7.65 14.15 -3.22
N ASN A 30 -7.38 14.39 -4.52
CA ASN A 30 -7.76 15.63 -5.19
C ASN A 30 -9.27 15.90 -5.09
N ARG A 31 -10.11 14.89 -5.37
CA ARG A 31 -11.56 15.03 -5.31
C ARG A 31 -12.08 15.21 -3.89
N ALA A 32 -11.45 14.57 -2.90
CA ALA A 32 -11.80 14.80 -1.50
C ALA A 32 -11.52 16.26 -1.11
N LEU A 33 -10.37 16.81 -1.53
CA LEU A 33 -10.04 18.23 -1.34
C LEU A 33 -11.01 19.15 -2.09
N ASP A 34 -11.42 18.82 -3.31
CA ASP A 34 -12.35 19.64 -4.09
C ASP A 34 -13.77 19.67 -3.49
N ILE A 35 -14.25 18.52 -2.99
CA ILE A 35 -15.63 18.35 -2.50
C ILE A 35 -15.75 18.83 -1.05
N TYR A 36 -14.80 18.46 -0.21
CA TYR A 36 -14.86 18.73 1.23
C TYR A 36 -13.99 19.90 1.64
N GLY A 37 -12.93 20.24 0.90
CA GLY A 37 -11.95 21.24 1.34
C GLY A 37 -11.00 20.71 2.42
N ALA A 38 -9.91 21.43 2.64
CA ALA A 38 -8.90 21.09 3.64
C ALA A 38 -9.42 21.18 5.09
N PRO A 39 -8.87 20.40 6.03
CA PRO A 39 -7.85 19.37 5.82
C PRO A 39 -8.43 18.02 5.37
N ILE A 40 -7.62 17.25 4.62
CA ILE A 40 -7.87 15.84 4.33
C ILE A 40 -6.66 15.04 4.82
N TYR A 41 -6.90 14.04 5.67
CA TYR A 41 -5.82 13.23 6.23
C TYR A 41 -5.56 12.01 5.35
N VAL A 42 -4.30 11.67 5.14
CA VAL A 42 -3.88 10.51 4.34
C VAL A 42 -2.95 9.65 5.19
N ARG A 43 -3.31 8.38 5.37
CA ARG A 43 -2.50 7.39 6.10
C ARG A 43 -1.35 6.93 5.20
N HIS A 44 -0.12 7.29 5.59
CA HIS A 44 1.09 7.25 4.77
C HIS A 44 1.02 8.11 3.50
N GLU A 45 2.14 8.27 2.80
CA GLU A 45 2.15 8.89 1.48
C GLU A 45 1.20 8.15 0.53
N VAL A 46 0.35 8.89 -0.19
CA VAL A 46 -0.65 8.28 -1.11
C VAL A 46 0.01 7.41 -2.17
N VAL A 47 1.20 7.84 -2.63
CA VAL A 47 2.16 7.13 -3.49
C VAL A 47 3.57 7.60 -3.12
N HIS A 48 4.59 6.77 -3.32
CA HIS A 48 6.01 7.12 -3.04
C HIS A 48 6.60 8.05 -4.10
N ASN A 49 6.06 9.27 -4.23
CA ASN A 49 6.58 10.31 -5.13
C ASN A 49 6.52 11.68 -4.46
N LYS A 50 7.70 12.22 -4.13
CA LYS A 50 7.84 13.51 -3.43
C LYS A 50 7.10 14.66 -4.12
N PHE A 51 7.17 14.77 -5.45
CA PHE A 51 6.51 15.86 -6.16
C PHE A 51 4.98 15.79 -6.01
N VAL A 52 4.40 14.59 -6.12
CA VAL A 52 2.97 14.36 -5.90
C VAL A 52 2.57 14.69 -4.47
N VAL A 53 3.34 14.20 -3.49
CA VAL A 53 3.04 14.40 -2.06
C VAL A 53 3.10 15.88 -1.69
N GLU A 54 4.14 16.61 -2.09
CA GLU A 54 4.25 18.05 -1.83
C GLU A 54 3.12 18.84 -2.50
N THR A 55 2.78 18.52 -3.75
CA THR A 55 1.65 19.16 -4.46
C THR A 55 0.34 18.98 -3.70
N LEU A 56 0.09 17.80 -3.13
CA LEU A 56 -1.12 17.54 -2.33
C LEU A 56 -1.06 18.24 -0.96
N ARG A 57 0.11 18.33 -0.32
CA ARG A 57 0.31 19.09 0.92
C ARG A 57 -0.01 20.57 0.74
N GLU A 58 0.46 21.18 -0.35
CA GLU A 58 0.17 22.58 -0.70
C GLU A 58 -1.33 22.83 -0.87
N ARG A 59 -2.09 21.82 -1.30
CA ARG A 59 -3.56 21.88 -1.41
C ARG A 59 -4.30 21.63 -0.10
N GLY A 60 -3.62 21.22 0.97
CA GLY A 60 -4.18 20.97 2.29
C GLY A 60 -4.40 19.50 2.66
N ALA A 61 -3.76 18.57 1.95
CA ALA A 61 -3.64 17.19 2.44
C ALA A 61 -2.60 17.11 3.58
N ILE A 62 -2.92 16.33 4.62
CA ILE A 62 -2.05 16.08 5.77
C ILE A 62 -1.71 14.60 5.77
N PHE A 63 -0.44 14.28 5.56
CA PHE A 63 0.04 12.90 5.57
C PHE A 63 0.49 12.53 6.98
N VAL A 64 0.05 11.39 7.49
CA VAL A 64 0.34 10.90 8.85
C VAL A 64 0.85 9.46 8.84
N ASP A 65 1.71 9.18 9.82
CA ASP A 65 2.29 7.85 10.02
C ASP A 65 1.47 6.97 10.94
N GLU A 66 0.51 7.49 11.71
CA GLU A 66 -0.48 6.70 12.45
C GLU A 66 -1.87 7.34 12.46
N LEU A 67 -2.92 6.53 12.67
CA LEU A 67 -4.29 7.05 12.84
C LEU A 67 -4.47 7.79 14.17
N GLU A 68 -3.59 7.57 15.14
CA GLU A 68 -3.53 8.30 16.40
C GLU A 68 -3.15 9.77 16.21
N ASP A 69 -2.41 10.09 15.15
CA ASP A 69 -2.02 11.46 14.81
C ASP A 69 -3.16 12.29 14.21
N ILE A 70 -4.31 11.66 13.93
CA ILE A 70 -5.47 12.30 13.34
C ILE A 70 -6.46 12.69 14.45
N PRO A 71 -6.83 13.97 14.57
CA PRO A 71 -7.86 14.36 15.53
C PRO A 71 -9.23 13.84 15.08
N THR A 72 -10.12 13.50 16.03
CA THR A 72 -11.48 13.02 15.72
C THR A 72 -12.31 14.06 14.97
N GLU A 73 -12.09 15.33 15.29
CA GLU A 73 -12.62 16.49 14.57
C GLU A 73 -11.48 17.32 13.98
N ASP A 74 -11.66 17.79 12.75
CA ASP A 74 -10.70 18.67 12.09
C ASP A 74 -10.74 20.11 12.61
N SER A 75 -9.85 20.96 12.08
CA SER A 75 -9.75 22.37 12.48
C SER A 75 -11.00 23.21 12.18
N LEU A 76 -11.97 22.67 11.45
CA LEU A 76 -13.25 23.31 11.14
C LEU A 76 -14.41 22.71 11.95
N GLY A 77 -14.13 21.83 12.92
CA GLY A 77 -15.13 21.15 13.74
C GLY A 77 -15.91 20.09 12.98
N ARG A 78 -15.33 19.49 11.93
CA ARG A 78 -15.95 18.43 11.13
C ARG A 78 -15.33 17.10 11.47
N GLN A 79 -16.09 16.02 11.34
CA GLN A 79 -15.54 14.66 11.41
C GLN A 79 -14.35 14.51 10.44
N ALA A 80 -13.21 14.02 10.95
CA ALA A 80 -12.02 13.90 10.13
C ALA A 80 -12.22 12.90 8.98
N ILE A 81 -11.79 13.32 7.78
CA ILE A 81 -11.79 12.51 6.57
C ILE A 81 -10.41 11.90 6.41
N VAL A 82 -10.36 10.58 6.31
CA VAL A 82 -9.11 9.80 6.22
C VAL A 82 -9.09 9.04 4.90
N ILE A 83 -7.94 9.07 4.24
CA ILE A 83 -7.69 8.33 3.00
C ILE A 83 -6.59 7.29 3.26
N PHE A 84 -6.87 6.02 3.00
CA PHE A 84 -5.82 5.00 2.98
C PHE A 84 -5.05 5.06 1.65
N SER A 85 -3.71 4.98 1.70
CA SER A 85 -2.85 5.07 0.51
C SER A 85 -3.06 3.92 -0.49
N ALA A 86 -2.45 4.05 -1.68
CA ALA A 86 -2.54 3.03 -2.73
C ALA A 86 -1.97 1.66 -2.32
N HIS A 87 -1.07 1.64 -1.34
CA HIS A 87 -0.37 0.44 -0.85
C HIS A 87 -1.25 -0.45 0.04
N GLY A 88 -2.42 0.03 0.48
CA GLY A 88 -3.30 -0.71 1.38
C GLY A 88 -2.92 -0.64 2.85
N VAL A 89 -3.82 -1.17 3.69
CA VAL A 89 -3.70 -1.17 5.15
C VAL A 89 -4.20 -2.50 5.73
N SER A 90 -3.75 -2.84 6.94
CA SER A 90 -4.16 -4.05 7.68
C SER A 90 -5.62 -4.00 8.12
N GLN A 91 -6.20 -5.14 8.49
CA GLN A 91 -7.55 -5.18 9.09
C GLN A 91 -7.61 -4.45 10.43
N ALA A 92 -6.51 -4.43 11.19
CA ALA A 92 -6.42 -3.68 12.43
C ALA A 92 -6.56 -2.17 12.21
N VAL A 93 -5.86 -1.61 11.21
CA VAL A 93 -5.97 -0.18 10.87
C VAL A 93 -7.38 0.17 10.39
N LYS A 94 -8.04 -0.70 9.61
CA LYS A 94 -9.44 -0.50 9.22
C LYS A 94 -10.37 -0.45 10.42
N SER A 95 -10.21 -1.40 11.34
CA SER A 95 -11.02 -1.49 12.56
C SER A 95 -10.80 -0.30 13.50
N GLU A 96 -9.57 0.20 13.58
CA GLU A 96 -9.24 1.40 14.35
C GLU A 96 -9.89 2.66 13.76
N ALA A 97 -9.86 2.83 12.43
CA ALA A 97 -10.50 3.96 11.77
C ALA A 97 -12.03 3.96 12.00
N ASP A 98 -12.66 2.79 11.92
CA ASP A 98 -14.08 2.61 12.20
C ASP A 98 -14.40 2.92 13.68
N ALA A 99 -13.56 2.44 14.61
CA ALA A 99 -13.73 2.68 16.05
C ALA A 99 -13.58 4.17 16.43
N LYS A 100 -12.68 4.89 15.75
CA LYS A 100 -12.54 6.36 15.89
C LYS A 100 -13.66 7.13 15.19
N GLY A 101 -14.51 6.45 14.41
CA GLY A 101 -15.59 7.05 13.66
C GLY A 101 -15.07 7.98 12.57
N PHE A 102 -13.95 7.66 11.91
CA PHE A 102 -13.48 8.45 10.78
C PHE A 102 -14.33 8.24 9.55
N ARG A 103 -14.43 9.27 8.70
CA ARG A 103 -14.97 9.12 7.36
C ARG A 103 -13.85 8.65 6.43
N VAL A 104 -13.87 7.37 6.06
CA VAL A 104 -12.78 6.75 5.30
C VAL A 104 -13.07 6.71 3.80
N PHE A 105 -12.06 7.05 2.99
CA PHE A 105 -11.98 6.69 1.57
C PHE A 105 -10.79 5.76 1.32
N ASP A 106 -11.05 4.58 0.76
CA ASP A 106 -10.00 3.60 0.50
C ASP A 106 -9.40 3.78 -0.91
N ALA A 107 -8.19 4.34 -0.97
CA ALA A 107 -7.46 4.52 -2.23
C ALA A 107 -6.56 3.33 -2.59
N THR A 108 -6.61 2.22 -1.84
CA THR A 108 -5.86 0.99 -2.13
C THR A 108 -6.01 0.60 -3.60
N CYS A 109 -4.90 0.27 -4.25
CA CYS A 109 -4.90 -0.22 -5.61
C CYS A 109 -5.70 -1.53 -5.71
N PRO A 110 -6.63 -1.69 -6.67
CA PRO A 110 -7.40 -2.93 -6.80
C PRO A 110 -6.55 -4.20 -6.95
N LEU A 111 -5.32 -4.07 -7.49
CA LEU A 111 -4.39 -5.19 -7.60
C LEU A 111 -3.81 -5.59 -6.23
N VAL A 112 -3.60 -4.63 -5.33
CA VAL A 112 -3.23 -4.91 -3.92
C VAL A 112 -4.43 -5.51 -3.18
N THR A 113 -5.63 -4.96 -3.37
CA THR A 113 -6.86 -5.52 -2.79
C THR A 113 -7.06 -6.98 -3.19
N LYS A 114 -6.74 -7.35 -4.44
CA LYS A 114 -6.79 -8.76 -4.87
C LYS A 114 -5.88 -9.64 -4.01
N VAL A 115 -4.64 -9.23 -3.77
CA VAL A 115 -3.70 -9.98 -2.91
C VAL A 115 -4.25 -10.09 -1.48
N HIS A 116 -4.78 -8.99 -0.93
CA HIS A 116 -5.41 -8.98 0.38
C HIS A 116 -6.54 -10.01 0.50
N LEU A 117 -7.40 -10.10 -0.52
CA LEU A 117 -8.53 -11.05 -0.54
C LEU A 117 -8.06 -12.51 -0.53
N GLU A 118 -7.01 -12.85 -1.27
CA GLU A 118 -6.44 -14.20 -1.23
C GLU A 118 -5.83 -14.52 0.14
N VAL A 119 -5.10 -13.58 0.74
CA VAL A 119 -4.52 -13.77 2.08
C VAL A 119 -5.61 -13.96 3.14
N SER A 120 -6.66 -13.14 3.12
CA SER A 120 -7.81 -13.31 4.02
C SER A 120 -8.52 -14.65 3.80
N LYS A 121 -8.61 -15.12 2.56
CA LYS A 121 -9.18 -16.44 2.26
C LYS A 121 -8.32 -17.57 2.84
N PHE A 122 -6.99 -17.53 2.66
CA PHE A 122 -6.09 -18.52 3.26
C PHE A 122 -6.18 -18.54 4.78
N SER A 123 -6.27 -17.36 5.40
CA SER A 123 -6.51 -17.21 6.83
C SER A 123 -7.81 -17.87 7.29
N GLN A 124 -8.91 -17.69 6.55
CA GLN A 124 -10.20 -18.32 6.85
C GLN A 124 -10.16 -19.84 6.70
N GLU A 125 -9.41 -20.35 5.72
CA GLU A 125 -9.20 -21.79 5.51
C GLU A 125 -8.24 -22.43 6.54
N GLY A 126 -7.53 -21.62 7.35
CA GLY A 126 -6.45 -22.13 8.21
C GLY A 126 -5.21 -22.57 7.42
N ARG A 127 -5.09 -22.13 6.17
CA ARG A 127 -4.01 -22.48 5.24
C ARG A 127 -2.81 -21.58 5.44
N GLU A 128 -1.64 -22.16 5.61
CA GLU A 128 -0.41 -21.39 5.72
C GLU A 128 -0.12 -20.59 4.44
N CYS A 129 0.40 -19.38 4.59
CA CYS A 129 0.68 -18.46 3.49
C CYS A 129 2.11 -17.93 3.58
N ILE A 130 2.83 -17.87 2.46
CA ILE A 130 4.10 -17.18 2.34
C ILE A 130 3.86 -15.90 1.54
N LEU A 131 4.21 -14.75 2.11
CA LEU A 131 4.33 -13.51 1.38
C LEU A 131 5.79 -13.33 0.98
N ILE A 132 6.04 -13.20 -0.32
CA ILE A 132 7.31 -12.74 -0.86
C ILE A 132 7.24 -11.22 -0.97
N GLY A 133 8.12 -10.50 -0.27
CA GLY A 133 8.12 -9.04 -0.28
C GLY A 133 9.11 -8.46 0.71
N HIS A 134 9.29 -7.14 0.67
CA HIS A 134 10.28 -6.48 1.53
C HIS A 134 9.71 -6.11 2.90
N GLN A 135 10.42 -6.49 3.97
CA GLN A 135 10.02 -6.10 5.32
C GLN A 135 9.98 -4.57 5.45
N ASN A 136 8.99 -4.07 6.21
CA ASN A 136 8.72 -2.66 6.45
C ASN A 136 8.20 -1.89 5.21
N HIS A 137 7.87 -2.56 4.10
CA HIS A 137 7.13 -1.91 3.01
C HIS A 137 5.64 -1.81 3.39
N PRO A 138 4.96 -0.66 3.23
CA PRO A 138 3.56 -0.49 3.65
C PRO A 138 2.59 -1.53 3.04
N GLU A 139 2.82 -1.92 1.78
CA GLU A 139 2.03 -2.98 1.12
C GLU A 139 2.22 -4.35 1.79
N VAL A 140 3.43 -4.64 2.26
CA VAL A 140 3.74 -5.89 2.97
C VAL A 140 3.09 -5.89 4.33
N GLU A 141 3.16 -4.80 5.08
CA GLU A 141 2.47 -4.67 6.38
C GLU A 141 0.95 -4.78 6.22
N GLY A 142 0.39 -4.10 5.21
CA GLY A 142 -1.02 -4.19 4.83
C GLY A 142 -1.45 -5.61 4.51
N THR A 143 -0.65 -6.32 3.69
CA THR A 143 -0.93 -7.69 3.26
C THR A 143 -0.80 -8.70 4.39
N MET A 144 0.29 -8.62 5.18
CA MET A 144 0.49 -9.47 6.37
C MET A 144 -0.65 -9.31 7.37
N GLY A 145 -1.10 -8.06 7.56
CA GLY A 145 -2.22 -7.72 8.44
C GLY A 145 -3.61 -8.11 7.92
N GLN A 146 -3.71 -8.83 6.81
CA GLN A 146 -4.96 -9.48 6.38
C GLN A 146 -5.12 -10.90 6.94
N TYR A 147 -4.05 -11.47 7.50
CA TYR A 147 -4.05 -12.85 7.98
C TYR A 147 -4.31 -12.90 9.48
N GLU A 148 -5.40 -13.55 9.88
CA GLU A 148 -5.74 -13.85 11.27
C GLU A 148 -5.38 -15.31 11.59
N GLY A 149 -4.50 -15.53 12.57
CA GLY A 149 -4.06 -16.87 13.00
C GLY A 149 -5.10 -17.68 13.78
N LEU A 150 -6.39 -17.35 13.68
CA LEU A 150 -7.47 -17.93 14.47
C LEU A 150 -7.81 -19.37 14.07
N ASN A 151 -7.54 -19.74 12.81
CA ASN A 151 -7.85 -21.07 12.25
C ASN A 151 -6.62 -22.00 12.17
N GLY A 152 -5.58 -21.75 12.98
CA GLY A 152 -4.43 -22.65 13.12
C GLY A 152 -3.30 -22.49 12.09
N GLY A 153 -3.57 -21.86 10.93
CA GLY A 153 -2.55 -21.48 9.96
C GLY A 153 -1.78 -20.20 10.33
N ARG A 154 -0.76 -19.88 9.54
CA ARG A 154 0.13 -18.73 9.76
C ARG A 154 0.57 -18.12 8.42
N ILE A 155 0.82 -16.81 8.43
CA ILE A 155 1.54 -16.14 7.35
C ILE A 155 3.02 -15.92 7.70
N TYR A 156 3.88 -16.09 6.70
CA TYR A 156 5.33 -15.94 6.77
C TYR A 156 5.79 -14.90 5.76
N LEU A 157 6.84 -14.14 6.09
CA LEU A 157 7.48 -13.21 5.16
C LEU A 157 8.83 -13.78 4.75
N VAL A 158 9.14 -13.75 3.45
CA VAL A 158 10.45 -14.09 2.90
C VAL A 158 10.88 -13.02 1.89
N GLU A 159 12.17 -12.69 1.87
CA GLU A 159 12.74 -11.73 0.92
C GLU A 159 13.74 -12.39 -0.04
N SER A 160 14.22 -13.58 0.31
CA SER A 160 15.34 -14.24 -0.36
C SER A 160 15.23 -15.78 -0.35
N VAL A 161 16.02 -16.43 -1.20
CA VAL A 161 16.13 -17.90 -1.21
C VAL A 161 16.72 -18.43 0.10
N GLU A 162 17.55 -17.64 0.77
CA GLU A 162 18.11 -17.95 2.09
C GLU A 162 17.04 -17.96 3.18
N ASP A 163 16.02 -17.09 3.09
CA ASP A 163 14.88 -17.11 4.00
C ASP A 163 14.02 -18.35 3.78
N VAL A 164 13.77 -18.70 2.52
CA VAL A 164 13.06 -19.92 2.15
C VAL A 164 13.79 -21.16 2.66
N ALA A 165 15.12 -21.21 2.56
CA ALA A 165 15.92 -22.33 3.05
C ALA A 165 15.85 -22.54 4.58
N LYS A 166 15.50 -21.48 5.34
CA LYS A 166 15.35 -21.51 6.81
C LYS A 166 13.90 -21.61 7.24
N LEU A 167 12.95 -21.57 6.29
CA LEU A 167 11.54 -21.48 6.59
C LEU A 167 11.00 -22.84 7.08
N GLU A 168 10.41 -22.84 8.27
CA GLU A 168 9.70 -23.98 8.83
C GLU A 168 8.19 -23.73 8.79
N VAL A 169 7.50 -24.51 7.96
CA VAL A 169 6.03 -24.53 7.85
C VAL A 169 5.45 -25.77 8.53
N ARG A 170 4.21 -25.71 9.01
CA ARG A 170 3.57 -26.80 9.76
C ARG A 170 2.98 -27.87 8.86
N SER A 171 2.41 -27.47 7.72
CA SER A 171 1.71 -28.34 6.77
C SER A 171 2.12 -27.96 5.33
N PRO A 172 3.26 -28.47 4.82
CA PRO A 172 3.73 -28.18 3.48
C PRO A 172 2.72 -28.52 2.37
N GLU A 173 1.85 -29.51 2.59
CA GLU A 173 0.77 -29.91 1.70
C GLU A 173 -0.42 -28.93 1.67
N HIS A 174 -0.49 -28.01 2.65
CA HIS A 174 -1.55 -27.02 2.79
C HIS A 174 -0.97 -25.60 2.90
N LEU A 175 -0.11 -25.27 1.93
CA LEU A 175 0.63 -24.03 1.84
C LEU A 175 0.26 -23.25 0.56
N SER A 176 0.28 -21.93 0.62
CA SER A 176 0.12 -21.05 -0.55
C SER A 176 1.08 -19.87 -0.47
N TYR A 177 1.28 -19.16 -1.58
CA TYR A 177 2.11 -17.96 -1.58
C TYR A 177 1.46 -16.82 -2.35
N VAL A 178 1.83 -15.61 -1.97
CA VAL A 178 1.52 -14.36 -2.65
C VAL A 178 2.78 -13.51 -2.73
N THR A 179 2.77 -12.48 -3.57
CA THR A 179 3.91 -11.57 -3.72
C THR A 179 3.45 -10.13 -3.55
N GLN A 180 4.35 -9.27 -3.07
CA GLN A 180 4.24 -7.83 -3.25
C GLN A 180 4.18 -7.51 -4.76
N THR A 181 3.38 -6.50 -5.13
CA THR A 181 3.04 -6.20 -6.53
C THR A 181 4.15 -5.50 -7.32
N THR A 182 5.17 -4.98 -6.65
CA THR A 182 6.21 -4.12 -7.23
C THR A 182 7.61 -4.73 -7.21
N LEU A 183 7.72 -6.05 -7.00
CA LEU A 183 9.01 -6.74 -6.99
C LEU A 183 9.64 -6.84 -8.40
N SER A 184 10.94 -7.10 -8.41
CA SER A 184 11.68 -7.49 -9.61
C SER A 184 11.14 -8.81 -10.15
N MET A 185 10.84 -8.86 -11.45
CA MET A 185 10.39 -10.10 -12.10
C MET A 185 11.49 -11.16 -12.21
N ASP A 186 12.76 -10.75 -12.18
CA ASP A 186 13.88 -11.68 -12.30
C ASP A 186 14.25 -12.30 -10.93
N ASP A 187 14.04 -11.54 -9.85
CA ASP A 187 14.39 -11.98 -8.49
C ASP A 187 13.26 -12.80 -7.82
N THR A 188 12.01 -12.63 -8.26
CA THR A 188 10.80 -13.26 -7.67
C THR A 188 10.45 -14.57 -8.37
#